data_AF-A0A6M4PIP4-F1
#
_entry.id   AF-A0A6M4PIP4-F1
#
_cell.length_a   1.000
_cell.length_b   1.000
_cell.length_c   1.000
_cell.angle_alpha   90.00
_cell.angle_beta   90.00
_cell.angle_gamma   90.00
#
_symmetry.space_group_name_H-M   'P 1'
#
loop_
_entity.id
_entity.type
_entity.pdbx_description
1 polymer ?
#
loop_
_entity_poly.entity_id
_entity_poly.type
_entity_poly.pdbx_seq_one_letter_code
_entity_poly.pdbx_strand_id
1 'polypeptide(L)'
;MTSIFQAAMGPEFQRLHPALRRRFSVGLAGGEACTGRGVMDRIWHGPAFVKPFLALGATRNILVPRAGRNVPFVIENVPYRDTFGRETVSFVRTFHLPGRARRFDAQMVLGPRGDRVLDYLGTHQHLATDLHFHAEPDGSLLIRSGAHRFREGPVDVRVPELVGATAEVRESYDETAGRFHVRVRVVNRWFGPLFGYEGSFTASYTDVRARGVRPGLRPVREEARA
;
A
#
# COMPACT_ATOMS: atom_id res chain seq x y z
N MET A 1 3.14 -20.21 -10.10
CA MET A 1 2.67 -19.75 -8.77
C MET A 1 1.95 -18.42 -8.96
N THR A 2 0.81 -18.26 -8.30
CA THR A 2 -0.01 -17.03 -8.34
C THR A 2 0.53 -15.99 -7.35
N SER A 3 0.31 -14.70 -7.61
CA SER A 3 0.75 -13.64 -6.68
C SER A 3 -0.02 -13.71 -5.35
N ILE A 4 0.52 -13.06 -4.30
CA ILE A 4 -0.16 -12.99 -3.00
C ILE A 4 -1.56 -12.35 -3.10
N PHE A 5 -1.75 -11.40 -4.01
CA PHE A 5 -3.03 -10.73 -4.22
C PHE A 5 -4.04 -11.64 -4.91
N GLN A 6 -3.59 -12.39 -5.93
CA GLN A 6 -4.43 -13.36 -6.60
C GLN A 6 -4.83 -14.51 -5.66
N ALA A 7 -3.92 -14.95 -4.78
CA ALA A 7 -4.24 -15.93 -3.75
C ALA A 7 -5.32 -15.41 -2.78
N ALA A 8 -5.15 -14.17 -2.27
CA ALA A 8 -6.10 -13.57 -1.33
C ALA A 8 -7.49 -13.31 -1.93
N MET A 9 -7.58 -12.90 -3.20
CA MET A 9 -8.85 -12.64 -3.89
C MET A 9 -9.52 -13.90 -4.44
N GLY A 10 -8.75 -14.97 -4.67
CA GLY A 10 -9.26 -16.18 -5.32
C GLY A 10 -9.90 -15.89 -6.69
N PRO A 11 -11.08 -16.48 -6.99
CA PRO A 11 -11.77 -16.28 -8.28
C PRO A 11 -12.12 -14.82 -8.58
N GLU A 12 -12.32 -13.99 -7.55
CA GLU A 12 -12.69 -12.58 -7.70
C GLU A 12 -11.60 -11.78 -8.44
N PHE A 13 -10.34 -12.23 -8.38
CA PHE A 13 -9.23 -11.62 -9.12
C PHE A 13 -9.50 -11.54 -10.63
N GLN A 14 -10.27 -12.47 -11.19
CA GLN A 14 -10.59 -12.48 -12.62
C GLN A 14 -11.62 -11.43 -13.03
N ARG A 15 -12.36 -10.87 -12.07
CA ARG A 15 -13.32 -9.78 -12.30
C ARG A 15 -12.65 -8.41 -12.40
N LEU A 16 -11.38 -8.30 -11.98
CA LEU A 16 -10.61 -7.07 -12.12
C LEU A 16 -10.32 -6.76 -13.59
N HIS A 17 -10.23 -5.46 -13.88
CA HIS A 17 -9.75 -4.96 -15.15
C HIS A 17 -8.40 -5.60 -15.53
N PRO A 18 -8.15 -5.98 -16.80
CA PRO A 18 -6.90 -6.62 -17.21
C PRO A 18 -5.62 -5.89 -16.77
N ALA A 19 -5.62 -4.55 -16.85
CA ALA A 19 -4.50 -3.73 -16.39
C ALA A 19 -4.25 -3.84 -14.87
N LEU A 20 -5.31 -3.93 -14.05
CA LEU A 20 -5.21 -4.14 -12.61
C LEU A 20 -4.72 -5.56 -12.31
N ARG A 21 -5.23 -6.58 -13.00
CA ARG A 21 -4.72 -7.96 -12.87
C ARG A 21 -3.21 -7.99 -13.09
N ARG A 22 -2.72 -7.39 -14.20
CA ARG A 22 -1.27 -7.34 -14.49
C ARG A 22 -0.46 -6.65 -13.39
N ARG A 23 -0.95 -5.52 -12.87
CA ARG A 23 -0.32 -4.76 -11.79
C ARG A 23 -0.25 -5.55 -10.47
N PHE A 24 -1.29 -6.29 -10.13
CA PHE A 24 -1.39 -7.11 -8.90
C PHE A 24 -0.93 -8.57 -9.11
N SER A 25 -0.49 -8.95 -10.31
CA SER A 25 0.19 -10.22 -10.58
C SER A 25 1.70 -10.16 -10.28
N VAL A 26 2.22 -9.00 -9.86
CA VAL A 26 3.61 -8.85 -9.39
C VAL A 26 3.90 -9.85 -8.27
N GLY A 27 4.96 -10.64 -8.44
CA GLY A 27 5.33 -11.71 -7.53
C GLY A 27 6.68 -12.33 -7.89
N LEU A 28 7.23 -13.14 -6.98
CA LEU A 28 8.55 -13.77 -7.14
C LEU A 28 8.62 -14.69 -8.36
N ALA A 29 7.49 -15.32 -8.72
CA ALA A 29 7.39 -16.20 -9.86
C ALA A 29 7.62 -15.47 -11.19
N GLY A 30 7.06 -14.27 -11.34
CA GLY A 30 7.27 -13.42 -12.51
C GLY A 30 8.61 -12.71 -12.50
N GLY A 31 9.17 -12.41 -11.31
CA GLY A 31 10.42 -11.66 -11.18
C GLY A 31 10.31 -10.20 -11.64
N GLU A 32 9.10 -9.71 -11.89
CA GLU A 32 8.85 -8.37 -12.39
C GLU A 32 8.54 -7.40 -11.26
N ALA A 33 9.16 -6.23 -11.28
CA ALA A 33 8.75 -5.07 -10.51
C ALA A 33 7.80 -4.20 -11.33
N CYS A 34 6.80 -3.61 -10.68
CA CYS A 34 5.92 -2.62 -11.29
C CYS A 34 6.25 -1.24 -10.72
N THR A 35 6.61 -0.30 -11.58
CA THR A 35 6.83 1.10 -11.19
C THR A 35 5.75 1.98 -11.80
N GLY A 36 4.95 2.62 -10.95
CA GLY A 36 3.99 3.64 -11.33
C GLY A 36 4.61 5.04 -11.26
N ARG A 37 4.38 5.88 -12.27
CA ARG A 37 4.76 7.31 -12.27
C ARG A 37 3.58 8.17 -12.66
N GLY A 38 3.34 9.23 -11.90
CA GLY A 38 2.17 10.07 -12.10
C GLY A 38 2.10 11.27 -11.19
N VAL A 39 0.88 11.73 -10.94
CA VAL A 39 0.59 12.94 -10.17
C VAL A 39 -0.57 12.67 -9.24
N MET A 40 -0.43 13.08 -7.98
CA MET A 40 -1.54 13.17 -7.04
C MET A 40 -2.19 14.54 -7.19
N ASP A 41 -3.40 14.55 -7.75
CA ASP A 41 -4.20 15.76 -7.97
C ASP A 41 -4.48 16.46 -6.65
N ARG A 42 -4.73 15.67 -5.59
CA ARG A 42 -5.01 16.18 -4.26
C ARG A 42 -4.45 15.26 -3.19
N ILE A 43 -3.78 15.85 -2.21
CA ILE A 43 -3.43 15.27 -0.92
C ILE A 43 -4.05 16.15 0.16
N TRP A 44 -4.82 15.57 1.07
CA TRP A 44 -5.56 16.30 2.09
C TRP A 44 -5.48 15.63 3.45
N HIS A 45 -5.77 16.41 4.48
CA HIS A 45 -5.75 16.00 5.88
C HIS A 45 -7.04 16.41 6.57
N GLY A 46 -7.39 15.68 7.61
CA GLY A 46 -8.46 16.00 8.52
C GLY A 46 -8.16 17.23 9.38
N PRO A 47 -9.06 17.54 10.33
CA PRO A 47 -8.96 18.73 11.17
C PRO A 47 -7.67 18.77 12.00
N ALA A 48 -7.24 19.97 12.43
CA ALA A 48 -5.91 20.17 13.01
C ALA A 48 -5.54 19.27 14.22
N PHE A 49 -6.52 18.75 14.96
CA PHE A 49 -6.28 17.83 16.08
C PHE A 49 -5.69 16.47 15.64
N VAL A 50 -5.78 16.11 14.35
CA VAL A 50 -5.18 14.87 13.83
C VAL A 50 -3.67 15.02 13.54
N LYS A 51 -3.16 16.26 13.50
CA LYS A 51 -1.74 16.57 13.22
C LYS A 51 -0.72 15.84 14.09
N PRO A 52 -0.87 15.70 15.43
CA PRO A 52 0.08 14.95 16.24
C PRO A 52 0.17 13.46 15.83
N PHE A 53 -0.97 12.83 15.53
CA PHE A 53 -0.99 11.45 15.02
C PHE A 53 -0.33 11.34 13.63
N LEU A 54 -0.59 12.33 12.75
CA LEU A 54 0.06 12.41 11.45
C LEU A 54 1.58 12.58 11.56
N ALA A 55 2.04 13.42 12.50
CA ALA A 55 3.45 13.65 12.75
C ALA A 55 4.14 12.37 13.24
N LEU A 56 3.53 11.64 14.18
CA LEU A 56 4.07 10.38 14.68
C LEU A 56 4.20 9.34 13.55
N GLY A 57 3.18 9.15 12.72
CA GLY A 57 3.27 8.22 11.58
C GLY A 57 4.23 8.70 10.48
N ALA A 58 4.40 10.01 10.30
CA ALA A 58 5.35 10.56 9.32
C ALA A 58 6.81 10.30 9.68
N THR A 59 7.16 10.16 10.97
CA THR A 59 8.54 9.80 11.37
C THR A 59 8.96 8.40 10.88
N ARG A 60 8.00 7.53 10.57
CA ARG A 60 8.24 6.14 10.19
C ARG A 60 7.86 5.80 8.75
N ASN A 61 7.66 6.80 7.90
CA ASN A 61 7.15 6.63 6.53
C ASN A 61 5.79 5.90 6.49
N ILE A 62 4.91 6.16 7.46
CA ILE A 62 3.56 5.58 7.51
C ILE A 62 2.52 6.60 7.03
N LEU A 63 2.85 7.89 6.93
CA LEU A 63 1.90 8.95 6.59
C LEU A 63 2.55 10.03 5.75
N VAL A 64 1.76 10.69 4.90
CA VAL A 64 2.16 11.88 4.16
C VAL A 64 1.74 13.10 4.98
N PRO A 65 2.65 13.85 5.63
CA PRO A 65 2.28 14.85 6.63
C PRO A 65 1.81 16.20 6.05
N ARG A 66 1.84 16.39 4.73
CA ARG A 66 1.59 17.70 4.10
C ARG A 66 0.56 17.60 2.99
N ALA A 67 -0.45 18.44 3.05
CA ALA A 67 -1.44 18.59 1.99
C ALA A 67 -0.78 19.21 0.75
N GLY A 68 -1.34 18.93 -0.42
CA GLY A 68 -0.80 19.41 -1.67
C GLY A 68 -1.76 19.17 -2.83
N ARG A 69 -1.49 19.86 -3.94
CA ARG A 69 -2.16 19.63 -5.22
C ARG A 69 -1.10 19.44 -6.30
N ASN A 70 -1.42 18.63 -7.30
CA ASN A 70 -0.53 18.35 -8.43
C ASN A 70 0.87 17.88 -7.97
N VAL A 71 0.91 16.94 -7.02
CA VAL A 71 2.15 16.46 -6.42
C VAL A 71 2.71 15.31 -7.24
N PRO A 72 3.92 15.40 -7.82
CA PRO A 72 4.52 14.28 -8.54
C PRO A 72 4.66 13.07 -7.64
N PHE A 73 4.38 11.90 -8.20
CA PHE A 73 4.22 10.66 -7.46
C PHE A 73 4.89 9.49 -8.17
N VAL A 74 5.55 8.66 -7.38
CA VAL A 74 6.14 7.39 -7.81
C VAL A 74 5.67 6.29 -6.86
N ILE A 75 5.27 5.14 -7.40
CA ILE A 75 5.01 3.93 -6.62
C ILE A 75 5.85 2.78 -7.16
N GLU A 76 6.57 2.10 -6.30
CA GLU A 76 7.44 0.97 -6.64
C GLU A 76 6.90 -0.27 -5.93
N ASN A 77 6.42 -1.24 -6.72
CA ASN A 77 5.91 -2.52 -6.26
C ASN A 77 6.95 -3.60 -6.60
N VAL A 78 7.67 -4.09 -5.60
CA VAL A 78 8.80 -5.00 -5.81
C VAL A 78 8.66 -6.28 -4.99
N PRO A 79 8.60 -7.46 -5.65
CA PRO A 79 8.54 -8.73 -4.96
C PRO A 79 9.93 -9.15 -4.47
N TYR A 80 9.99 -9.73 -3.28
CA TYR A 80 11.20 -10.30 -2.71
C TYR A 80 10.84 -11.43 -1.74
N ARG A 81 11.80 -12.28 -1.44
CA ARG A 81 11.69 -13.26 -0.36
C ARG A 81 12.27 -12.63 0.90
N ASP A 82 11.47 -12.59 1.96
CA ASP A 82 11.93 -12.11 3.25
C ASP A 82 12.82 -13.15 3.97
N THR A 83 13.42 -12.77 5.09
CA THR A 83 14.30 -13.62 5.91
C THR A 83 13.58 -14.81 6.55
N PHE A 84 12.25 -14.80 6.59
CA PHE A 84 11.41 -15.90 7.05
C PHE A 84 10.92 -16.80 5.91
N GLY A 85 11.39 -16.55 4.68
CA GLY A 85 11.07 -17.35 3.51
C GLY A 85 9.70 -17.04 2.90
N ARG A 86 9.01 -15.99 3.30
CA ARG A 86 7.70 -15.59 2.76
C ARG A 86 7.88 -14.77 1.49
N GLU A 87 6.98 -14.96 0.53
CA GLU A 87 6.83 -14.03 -0.57
C GLU A 87 6.26 -12.71 -0.05
N THR A 88 7.01 -11.64 -0.26
CA THR A 88 6.67 -10.30 0.21
C THR A 88 6.72 -9.33 -0.95
N VAL A 89 5.78 -8.39 -1.01
CA VAL A 89 5.80 -7.31 -2.00
C VAL A 89 5.93 -5.98 -1.27
N SER A 90 7.02 -5.27 -1.57
CA SER A 90 7.20 -3.89 -1.09
C SER A 90 6.35 -2.95 -1.93
N PHE A 91 5.56 -2.10 -1.30
CA PHE A 91 4.81 -1.01 -1.92
C PHE A 91 5.36 0.30 -1.39
N VAL A 92 6.31 0.88 -2.11
CA VAL A 92 6.97 2.13 -1.73
C VAL A 92 6.40 3.26 -2.55
N ARG A 93 5.76 4.21 -1.87
CA ARG A 93 5.15 5.40 -2.48
C ARG A 93 5.98 6.62 -2.14
N THR A 94 6.43 7.36 -3.13
CA THR A 94 7.20 8.60 -2.98
C THR A 94 6.37 9.78 -3.49
N PHE A 95 6.14 10.75 -2.61
CA PHE A 95 5.41 11.99 -2.88
C PHE A 95 6.41 13.15 -2.92
N HIS A 96 6.55 13.80 -4.08
CA HIS A 96 7.49 14.91 -4.29
C HIS A 96 6.87 16.24 -3.86
N LEU A 97 6.68 16.38 -2.55
CA LEU A 97 6.18 17.61 -1.93
C LEU A 97 7.25 18.72 -1.93
N PRO A 98 6.85 20.01 -1.91
CA PRO A 98 7.79 21.12 -1.76
C PRO A 98 8.70 20.94 -0.53
N GLY A 99 9.99 21.22 -0.72
CA GLY A 99 11.04 21.13 0.31
C GLY A 99 11.67 19.73 0.43
N ARG A 100 10.87 18.69 0.70
CA ARG A 100 11.40 17.32 0.84
C ARG A 100 10.38 16.27 0.41
N ALA A 101 10.85 15.30 -0.39
CA ALA A 101 10.06 14.12 -0.74
C ALA A 101 9.68 13.31 0.50
N ARG A 102 8.44 12.81 0.53
CA ARG A 102 7.92 11.97 1.61
C ARG A 102 7.63 10.58 1.11
N ARG A 103 7.93 9.59 1.92
CA ARG A 103 7.70 8.18 1.61
C ARG A 103 6.58 7.61 2.45
N PHE A 104 5.81 6.74 1.83
CA PHE A 104 4.90 5.81 2.49
C PHE A 104 5.35 4.41 2.10
N ASP A 105 5.89 3.67 3.06
CA ASP A 105 6.46 2.35 2.84
C ASP A 105 5.51 1.30 3.43
N ALA A 106 5.25 0.26 2.65
CA ALA A 106 4.41 -0.88 3.02
C ALA A 106 5.08 -2.18 2.57
N GLN A 107 4.96 -3.24 3.35
CA GLN A 107 5.40 -4.59 2.96
C GLN A 107 4.25 -5.56 3.17
N MET A 108 3.84 -6.20 2.08
CA MET A 108 2.65 -7.03 2.05
C MET A 108 3.05 -8.50 1.96
N VAL A 109 2.48 -9.32 2.84
CA VAL A 109 2.62 -10.78 2.81
C VAL A 109 1.24 -11.43 2.77
N LEU A 110 1.16 -12.65 2.24
CA LEU A 110 -0.07 -13.42 2.31
C LEU A 110 -0.32 -13.87 3.76
N GLY A 111 -1.55 -13.70 4.25
CA GLY A 111 -1.96 -14.20 5.56
C GLY A 111 -1.91 -15.74 5.61
N PRO A 112 -1.73 -16.35 6.79
CA PRO A 112 -1.51 -17.81 6.91
C PRO A 112 -2.64 -18.67 6.33
N ARG A 113 -3.88 -18.17 6.32
CA ARG A 113 -5.05 -18.85 5.77
C ARG A 113 -5.25 -18.59 4.27
N GLY A 114 -4.47 -17.69 3.67
CA GLY A 114 -4.59 -17.31 2.27
C GLY A 114 -5.83 -16.45 1.95
N ASP A 115 -6.53 -15.93 2.96
CA ASP A 115 -7.80 -15.21 2.84
C ASP A 115 -7.66 -13.68 2.88
N ARG A 116 -6.46 -13.19 3.17
CA ARG A 116 -6.14 -11.77 3.30
C ARG A 116 -4.67 -11.50 3.05
N VAL A 117 -4.33 -10.23 2.81
CA VAL A 117 -2.95 -9.77 2.80
C VAL A 117 -2.68 -9.06 4.12
N LEU A 118 -1.57 -9.38 4.77
CA LEU A 118 -1.09 -8.64 5.92
C LEU A 118 -0.14 -7.55 5.44
N ASP A 119 -0.47 -6.29 5.73
CA ASP A 119 0.31 -5.12 5.36
C ASP A 119 1.07 -4.57 6.57
N TYR A 120 2.39 -4.66 6.51
CA TYR A 120 3.28 -4.03 7.48
C TYR A 120 3.62 -2.62 7.03
N LEU A 121 3.20 -1.65 7.85
CA LEU A 121 3.39 -0.24 7.55
C LEU A 121 4.69 0.30 8.14
N GLY A 122 5.36 1.13 7.33
CA GLY A 122 6.59 1.83 7.67
C GLY A 122 7.85 0.97 7.55
N THR A 123 9.01 1.58 7.75
CA THR A 123 10.30 0.92 7.53
C THR A 123 10.66 -0.14 8.57
N HIS A 124 9.97 -0.18 9.71
CA HIS A 124 10.27 -1.07 10.84
C HIS A 124 9.14 -2.07 11.15
N GLN A 125 8.05 -2.02 10.38
CA GLN A 125 6.94 -2.99 10.48
C GLN A 125 6.24 -3.05 11.85
N HIS A 126 6.17 -1.93 12.57
CA HIS A 126 5.50 -1.92 13.88
C HIS A 126 3.99 -2.02 13.81
N LEU A 127 3.39 -1.67 12.67
CA LEU A 127 1.94 -1.67 12.51
C LEU A 127 1.59 -2.67 11.41
N ALA A 128 0.94 -3.76 11.79
CA ALA A 128 0.45 -4.78 10.88
C ALA A 128 -1.06 -4.60 10.71
N THR A 129 -1.53 -4.57 9.47
CA THR A 129 -2.93 -4.33 9.13
C THR A 129 -3.43 -5.41 8.19
N ASP A 130 -4.55 -6.04 8.53
CA ASP A 130 -5.24 -6.95 7.60
C ASP A 130 -5.81 -6.14 6.43
N LEU A 131 -5.60 -6.58 5.20
CA LEU A 131 -6.17 -5.98 3.99
C LEU A 131 -7.06 -6.98 3.27
N HIS A 132 -8.28 -6.54 2.96
CA HIS A 132 -9.27 -7.29 2.20
C HIS A 132 -9.44 -6.65 0.83
N PHE A 133 -9.35 -7.47 -0.23
CA PHE A 133 -9.34 -7.04 -1.61
C PHE A 133 -10.62 -7.53 -2.28
N HIS A 134 -11.30 -6.64 -2.99
CA HIS A 134 -12.56 -6.92 -3.67
C HIS A 134 -12.58 -6.31 -5.06
N ALA A 135 -13.17 -7.03 -6.02
CA ALA A 135 -13.41 -6.52 -7.35
C ALA A 135 -14.82 -5.93 -7.40
N GLU A 136 -14.87 -4.64 -7.71
CA GLU A 136 -16.12 -3.92 -7.90
C GLU A 136 -16.78 -4.33 -9.23
N PRO A 137 -18.09 -4.09 -9.41
CA PRO A 137 -18.79 -4.45 -10.66
C PRO A 137 -18.22 -3.80 -11.92
N ASP A 138 -17.58 -2.65 -11.80
CA ASP A 138 -16.91 -1.91 -12.88
C ASP A 138 -15.49 -2.44 -13.20
N GLY A 139 -15.06 -3.52 -12.53
CA GLY A 139 -13.71 -4.09 -12.66
C GLY A 139 -12.63 -3.33 -11.91
N SER A 140 -12.98 -2.29 -11.14
CA SER A 140 -12.03 -1.62 -10.25
C SER A 140 -11.72 -2.46 -9.00
N LEU A 141 -10.58 -2.18 -8.38
CA LEU A 141 -10.15 -2.81 -7.15
C LEU A 141 -10.53 -1.94 -5.96
N LEU A 142 -11.18 -2.54 -4.96
CA LEU A 142 -11.39 -1.98 -3.64
C LEU A 142 -10.53 -2.73 -2.62
N ILE A 143 -9.76 -2.00 -1.82
CA ILE A 143 -9.01 -2.53 -0.69
C ILE A 143 -9.52 -1.86 0.58
N ARG A 144 -9.86 -2.67 1.58
CA ARG A 144 -10.27 -2.19 2.90
C ARG A 144 -9.38 -2.77 3.99
N SER A 145 -8.93 -1.92 4.89
CA SER A 145 -8.22 -2.38 6.08
C SER A 145 -9.17 -2.97 7.11
N GLY A 146 -8.79 -4.09 7.69
CA GLY A 146 -9.44 -4.73 8.83
C GLY A 146 -8.76 -4.38 10.15
N ALA A 147 -8.41 -5.40 10.93
CA ALA A 147 -7.79 -5.22 12.23
C ALA A 147 -6.34 -4.70 12.11
N HIS A 148 -5.97 -3.80 13.02
CA HIS A 148 -4.60 -3.31 13.17
C HIS A 148 -3.97 -3.89 14.43
N ARG A 149 -2.68 -4.22 14.35
CA ARG A 149 -1.88 -4.74 15.46
C ARG A 149 -0.56 -3.97 15.55
N PHE A 150 -0.22 -3.55 16.76
CA PHE A 150 1.08 -2.98 17.06
C PHE A 150 2.04 -4.08 17.52
N ARG A 151 3.22 -4.14 16.89
CA ARG A 151 4.22 -5.20 17.06
C ARG A 151 5.62 -4.63 17.27
N GLU A 152 6.15 -4.86 18.47
CA GLU A 152 7.47 -4.38 18.89
C GLU A 152 8.07 -5.38 19.87
N GLY A 153 9.08 -6.14 19.42
CA GLY A 153 9.68 -7.21 20.24
C GLY A 153 8.58 -8.15 20.78
N PRO A 154 8.48 -8.35 22.11
CA PRO A 154 7.47 -9.25 22.71
C PRO A 154 6.04 -8.69 22.64
N VAL A 155 5.85 -7.39 22.36
CA VAL A 155 4.53 -6.77 22.30
C VAL A 155 3.82 -7.18 21.01
N ASP A 156 2.62 -7.74 21.11
CA ASP A 156 1.64 -7.92 20.03
C ASP A 156 0.27 -7.52 20.58
N VAL A 157 -0.15 -6.29 20.32
CA VAL A 157 -1.42 -5.77 20.84
C VAL A 157 -2.30 -5.26 19.71
N ARG A 158 -3.58 -5.60 19.76
CA ARG A 158 -4.56 -5.03 18.85
C ARG A 158 -4.66 -3.53 19.12
N VAL A 159 -4.59 -2.71 18.07
CA VAL A 159 -4.83 -1.27 18.20
C VAL A 159 -6.30 -1.09 18.60
N PRO A 160 -6.58 -0.39 19.72
CA PRO A 160 -7.95 -0.14 20.15
C PRO A 160 -8.73 0.57 19.06
N GLU A 161 -9.99 0.20 18.87
CA GLU A 161 -10.80 0.79 17.80
C GLU A 161 -10.80 2.32 17.90
N LEU A 162 -10.89 2.88 19.12
CA LEU A 162 -10.87 4.33 19.40
C LEU A 162 -9.77 5.09 18.64
N VAL A 163 -8.59 4.47 18.50
CA VAL A 163 -7.42 5.05 17.83
C VAL A 163 -7.22 4.48 16.42
N GLY A 164 -7.79 3.30 16.13
CA GLY A 164 -7.74 2.65 14.82
C GLY A 164 -8.40 3.49 13.72
N ALA A 165 -7.95 3.32 12.49
CA ALA A 165 -8.49 4.05 11.35
C ALA A 165 -8.63 3.12 10.14
N THR A 166 -9.81 3.14 9.53
CA THR A 166 -10.09 2.35 8.33
C THR A 166 -9.52 3.06 7.12
N ALA A 167 -8.58 2.40 6.45
CA ALA A 167 -8.10 2.76 5.12
C ALA A 167 -8.97 2.09 4.05
N GLU A 168 -9.47 2.91 3.13
CA GLU A 168 -10.10 2.47 1.89
C GLU A 168 -9.26 2.95 0.71
N VAL A 169 -8.87 2.03 -0.16
CA VAL A 169 -8.13 2.31 -1.39
C VAL A 169 -8.98 1.81 -2.55
N ARG A 170 -9.29 2.70 -3.50
CA ARG A 170 -9.89 2.31 -4.78
C ARG A 170 -8.86 2.54 -5.88
N GLU A 171 -8.57 1.51 -6.66
CA GLU A 171 -7.75 1.61 -7.87
C GLU A 171 -8.60 1.21 -9.09
N SER A 172 -8.66 2.07 -10.10
CA SER A 172 -9.32 1.79 -11.39
C SER A 172 -8.36 2.06 -12.54
N TYR A 173 -8.73 1.64 -13.75
CA TYR A 173 -7.98 1.92 -14.96
C TYR A 173 -8.88 2.63 -15.96
N ASP A 174 -8.41 3.76 -16.48
CA ASP A 174 -9.04 4.51 -17.57
C ASP A 174 -8.37 4.09 -18.88
N GLU A 175 -9.11 3.38 -19.73
CA GLU A 175 -8.63 2.92 -21.04
C GLU A 175 -8.41 4.08 -22.03
N THR A 176 -9.20 5.14 -21.93
CA THR A 176 -9.10 6.29 -22.84
C THR A 176 -7.85 7.10 -22.54
N ALA A 177 -7.56 7.30 -21.26
CA ALA A 177 -6.37 8.03 -20.82
C ALA A 177 -5.11 7.14 -20.72
N GLY A 178 -5.27 5.81 -20.75
CA GLY A 178 -4.18 4.85 -20.55
C GLY A 178 -3.55 4.93 -19.15
N ARG A 179 -4.35 5.22 -18.13
CA ARG A 179 -3.87 5.57 -16.78
C ARG A 179 -4.61 4.83 -15.69
N PHE A 180 -3.88 4.49 -14.64
CA PHE A 180 -4.47 4.07 -13.38
C PHE A 180 -4.94 5.29 -12.60
N HIS A 181 -6.11 5.19 -11.98
CA HIS A 181 -6.58 6.13 -10.99
C HIS A 181 -6.52 5.48 -9.62
N VAL A 182 -6.06 6.23 -8.62
CA VAL A 182 -6.02 5.78 -7.23
C VAL A 182 -6.68 6.81 -6.35
N ARG A 183 -7.52 6.35 -5.43
CA ARG A 183 -8.09 7.15 -4.35
C ARG A 183 -7.86 6.41 -3.04
N VAL A 184 -7.21 7.07 -2.11
CA VAL A 184 -6.98 6.59 -0.75
C VAL A 184 -7.68 7.50 0.23
N ARG A 185 -8.44 6.90 1.15
CA ARG A 185 -9.13 7.60 2.21
C ARG A 185 -8.93 6.84 3.51
N VAL A 186 -8.44 7.52 4.54
CA VAL A 186 -8.30 6.97 5.87
C VAL A 186 -9.25 7.71 6.81
N VAL A 187 -10.11 6.96 7.47
CA VAL A 187 -11.20 7.48 8.31
C VAL A 187 -11.15 6.79 9.66
N ASN A 188 -11.15 7.58 10.73
CA ASN A 188 -11.42 7.06 12.07
C ASN A 188 -12.92 7.17 12.36
N ARG A 189 -13.47 6.15 13.04
CA ARG A 189 -14.90 6.06 13.32
C ARG A 189 -15.46 7.22 14.13
N TRP A 190 -14.69 7.80 15.05
CA TRP A 190 -15.12 8.91 15.92
C TRP A 190 -14.66 10.28 15.43
N PHE A 191 -13.44 10.34 14.90
CA PHE A 191 -12.79 11.59 14.49
C PHE A 191 -13.02 11.95 13.02
N GLY A 192 -13.65 11.05 12.27
CA GLY A 192 -13.93 11.24 10.85
C GLY A 192 -12.67 11.13 9.98
N PRO A 193 -12.64 11.81 8.82
CA PRO A 193 -11.57 11.63 7.84
C PRO A 193 -10.24 12.18 8.37
N LEU A 194 -9.21 11.32 8.41
CA LEU A 194 -7.89 11.66 8.93
C LEU A 194 -6.95 12.19 7.84
N PHE A 195 -6.91 11.51 6.69
CA PHE A 195 -6.17 11.95 5.50
C PHE A 195 -6.60 11.15 4.28
N GLY A 196 -6.20 11.63 3.11
CA GLY A 196 -6.36 10.91 1.87
C GLY A 196 -5.62 11.56 0.73
N TYR A 197 -5.56 10.84 -0.38
CA TYR A 197 -5.02 11.37 -1.62
C TYR A 197 -5.72 10.73 -2.81
N GLU A 198 -5.77 11.46 -3.92
CA GLU A 198 -6.24 10.94 -5.19
C GLU A 198 -5.39 11.47 -6.33
N GLY A 199 -5.28 10.67 -7.38
CA GLY A 199 -4.46 11.00 -8.54
C GLY A 199 -4.46 9.90 -9.59
N SER A 200 -3.57 10.06 -10.56
CA SER A 200 -3.38 9.11 -11.65
C SER A 200 -1.92 8.83 -11.95
N PHE A 201 -1.63 7.65 -12.48
CA PHE A 201 -0.28 7.24 -12.87
C PHE A 201 -0.30 6.23 -14.02
N THR A 202 0.81 6.14 -14.74
CA THR A 202 1.08 5.05 -15.70
C THR A 202 2.02 4.03 -15.05
N ALA A 203 1.99 2.77 -15.50
CA ALA A 203 2.84 1.71 -14.95
C ALA A 203 3.83 1.18 -16.00
N SER A 204 5.07 0.98 -15.58
CA SER A 204 6.11 0.27 -16.34
C SER A 204 6.55 -0.97 -15.57
N TYR A 205 6.88 -2.04 -16.29
CA TYR A 205 7.31 -3.32 -15.71
C TYR A 205 8.79 -3.56 -16.03
N THR A 206 9.53 -4.10 -15.08
CA THR A 206 10.96 -4.36 -15.24
C THR A 206 11.33 -5.65 -14.56
N ASP A 207 12.13 -6.48 -15.24
CA ASP A 207 12.70 -7.68 -14.65
C ASP A 207 13.73 -7.30 -13.58
N VAL A 208 13.42 -7.68 -12.34
CA VAL A 208 14.24 -7.43 -11.16
C VAL A 208 15.55 -8.21 -11.22
N ARG A 209 15.57 -9.38 -11.87
CA ARG A 209 16.77 -10.21 -12.03
C ARG A 209 17.77 -9.55 -12.98
N ALA A 210 17.27 -8.86 -14.00
CA ALA A 210 18.10 -8.21 -15.01
C ALA A 210 18.61 -6.82 -14.57
N ARG A 211 17.78 -6.02 -13.90
CA ARG A 211 18.11 -4.62 -13.57
C ARG A 211 18.38 -4.36 -12.09
N GLY A 212 18.17 -5.35 -11.23
CA GLY A 212 18.23 -5.17 -9.80
C GLY A 212 17.10 -4.29 -9.26
N VAL A 213 17.13 -4.07 -7.95
CA VAL A 213 16.18 -3.19 -7.24
C VAL A 213 16.94 -2.01 -6.68
N ARG A 214 16.33 -0.82 -6.72
CA ARG A 214 16.87 0.34 -6.02
C ARG A 214 17.06 0.04 -4.51
N PRO A 215 18.18 0.47 -3.90
CA PRO A 215 18.36 0.35 -2.46
C PRO A 215 17.24 1.03 -1.65
N GLY A 216 16.90 0.46 -0.50
CA GLY A 216 15.93 1.03 0.44
C GLY A 216 14.46 0.78 0.09
N LEU A 217 14.16 -0.20 -0.77
CA LEU A 217 12.79 -0.71 -0.95
C LEU A 217 12.41 -1.80 0.05
N ARG A 218 13.41 -2.44 0.67
CA ARG A 218 13.22 -3.40 1.77
C ARG A 218 13.13 -2.66 3.11
N PRO A 219 12.42 -3.23 4.09
CA PRO A 219 12.37 -2.67 5.44
C PRO A 219 13.74 -2.78 6.12
N VAL A 220 13.92 -2.00 7.18
CA VAL A 220 15.09 -2.09 8.07
C VAL A 220 14.96 -3.29 9.00
N ARG A 221 13.72 -3.70 9.33
CA ARG A 221 13.39 -4.86 10.17
C ARG A 221 12.22 -5.62 9.57
N GLU A 222 12.29 -6.94 9.58
CA GLU A 222 11.20 -7.82 9.17
C GLU A 222 10.53 -8.46 10.41
N GLU A 223 9.19 -8.46 10.44
CA GLU A 223 8.37 -9.03 11.50
C GLU A 223 7.98 -10.48 11.17
N ALA A 224 8.34 -11.42 12.05
CA ALA A 224 8.12 -12.86 11.84
C ALA A 224 6.65 -13.26 11.89
N ARG A 225 5.84 -12.56 12.69
CA ARG A 225 4.46 -12.95 12.98
C ARG A 225 3.53 -12.59 11.82
N ALA A 226 3.00 -13.57 11.09
CA ALA A 226 1.92 -13.37 10.10
C ALA A 226 0.52 -13.50 10.71
#